data_AF-A0A923XNS0-F1
#
_entry.id   AF-A0A923XNS0-F1
#
_cell.length_a   1.000
_cell.length_b   1.000
_cell.length_c   1.000
_cell.angle_alpha   90.00
_cell.angle_beta   90.00
_cell.angle_gamma   90.00
#
_symmetry.space_group_name_H-M   'P 1'
#
loop_
_entity.id
_entity.type
_entity.pdbx_description
1 polymer ?
#
loop_
_entity_poly.entity_id
_entity_poly.type
_entity_poly.pdbx_seq_one_letter_code
_entity_poly.pdbx_strand_id
1 'polypeptide(L)'
;MFARLNCIIKNKYIRFIAVIALVLGLIFVIWSLIPINPIQKDLDEILDDKSFVVEDKNEYIVLKNKNNTRKVGLIFYPGAKVDSRAYLYKLSSLARQYNLAIYIAKPALHYAFTDINGAKKIVDDNSDIKSWAIGGHSLGGAMACTYIKNQNTIKYLVLVGAYCIDDISKTDKKVLSIKGSEDGLVTDMKIDKYKINLPSNAQFETIEGMNHAQAGNYGDQIGDNLAKSSDTFTRLRLVGIINNFLK
;
A
#
# COMPACT_ATOMS: atom_id res chain seq x y z
N MET A 1 -18.92 -3.31 57.04
CA MET A 1 -19.46 -2.19 56.22
C MET A 1 -18.44 -1.64 55.22
N PHE A 2 -17.19 -1.39 55.62
CA PHE A 2 -16.13 -0.85 54.75
C PHE A 2 -15.76 -1.70 53.50
N ALA A 3 -15.73 -3.02 53.58
CA ALA A 3 -15.38 -3.89 52.44
C ALA A 3 -16.41 -3.86 51.28
N ARG A 4 -17.71 -3.73 51.58
CA ARG A 4 -18.76 -3.61 50.57
C ARG A 4 -18.71 -2.26 49.86
N LEU A 5 -18.40 -1.18 50.58
CA LEU A 5 -18.29 0.17 50.01
C LEU A 5 -17.11 0.27 49.03
N ASN A 6 -15.94 -0.28 49.39
CA ASN A 6 -14.77 -0.34 48.51
C ASN A 6 -15.02 -1.18 47.24
N CYS A 7 -15.79 -2.27 47.33
CA CYS A 7 -16.15 -3.09 46.17
C CYS A 7 -17.09 -2.34 45.20
N ILE A 8 -18.10 -1.62 45.71
CA ILE A 8 -19.03 -0.83 44.90
C ILE A 8 -18.32 0.35 44.21
N ILE A 9 -17.44 1.02 44.94
CA ILE A 9 -16.64 2.14 44.41
C ILE A 9 -15.68 1.64 43.31
N LYS A 10 -14.96 0.52 43.53
CA LYS A 10 -14.08 -0.10 42.53
C LYS A 10 -14.84 -0.53 41.26
N ASN A 11 -16.06 -1.08 41.39
CA ASN A 11 -16.90 -1.42 40.24
C ASN A 11 -17.41 -0.19 39.46
N LYS A 12 -17.68 0.93 40.12
CA LYS A 12 -18.03 2.19 39.44
C LYS A 12 -16.85 2.75 38.65
N TYR A 13 -15.63 2.71 39.21
CA TYR A 13 -14.43 3.12 38.49
C TYR A 13 -14.12 2.22 37.29
N ILE A 14 -14.24 0.90 37.44
CA ILE A 14 -14.06 -0.05 36.33
C ILE A 14 -15.07 0.21 35.21
N ARG A 15 -16.35 0.43 35.55
CA ARG A 15 -17.39 0.78 34.56
C ARG A 15 -17.11 2.11 33.88
N PHE A 16 -16.69 3.12 34.63
CA PHE A 16 -16.34 4.43 34.08
C PHE A 16 -15.16 4.35 33.11
N ILE A 17 -14.09 3.63 33.48
CA ILE A 17 -12.95 3.37 32.61
C ILE A 17 -13.37 2.59 31.36
N ALA A 18 -14.22 1.57 31.50
CA ALA A 18 -14.73 0.81 30.36
C ALA A 18 -15.56 1.67 29.39
N VAL A 19 -16.39 2.58 29.92
CA VAL A 19 -17.15 3.54 29.10
C VAL A 19 -16.21 4.51 28.38
N ILE A 20 -15.20 5.05 29.06
CA ILE A 20 -14.19 5.91 28.42
C ILE A 20 -13.46 5.15 27.31
N ALA A 21 -13.00 3.92 27.58
CA ALA A 21 -12.31 3.10 26.58
C ALA A 21 -13.21 2.82 25.37
N LEU A 22 -14.50 2.58 25.58
CA LEU A 22 -15.48 2.37 24.51
C LEU A 22 -15.69 3.65 23.69
N VAL A 23 -15.82 4.82 24.34
CA VAL A 23 -15.94 6.12 23.66
C VAL A 23 -14.68 6.44 22.85
N LEU A 24 -13.49 6.25 23.42
CA LEU A 24 -12.22 6.44 22.72
C LEU A 24 -12.06 5.45 21.55
N GLY A 25 -12.48 4.20 21.73
CA GLY A 25 -12.53 3.19 20.67
C GLY A 25 -13.44 3.60 19.53
N LEU A 26 -14.64 4.12 19.83
CA LEU A 26 -15.56 4.66 18.82
C LEU A 26 -14.98 5.87 18.09
N ILE A 27 -14.34 6.80 18.80
CA ILE A 27 -13.66 7.96 18.19
C ILE A 27 -12.55 7.49 17.25
N PHE A 28 -11.73 6.51 17.67
CA PHE A 28 -10.69 5.93 16.84
C PHE A 28 -11.27 5.27 15.58
N VAL A 29 -12.33 4.46 15.71
CA VAL A 29 -13.00 3.84 14.55
C VAL A 29 -13.54 4.89 13.59
N ILE A 30 -14.24 5.92 14.08
CA ILE A 30 -14.77 7.01 13.23
C ILE A 30 -13.63 7.76 12.54
N TRP A 31 -12.55 8.07 13.26
CA TRP A 31 -11.38 8.74 12.69
C TRP A 31 -10.64 7.88 11.65
N SER A 32 -10.59 6.56 11.86
CA SER A 32 -10.02 5.59 10.93
C SER A 32 -10.89 5.36 9.68
N LEU A 33 -12.21 5.58 9.78
CA LEU A 33 -13.12 5.52 8.63
C LEU A 33 -12.96 6.70 7.65
N ILE A 34 -12.25 7.75 8.03
CA ILE A 34 -12.00 8.93 7.18
C ILE A 34 -10.58 8.81 6.61
N PRO A 35 -10.39 8.33 5.37
CA PRO A 35 -9.06 8.22 4.78
C PRO A 35 -8.48 9.59 4.43
N ILE A 36 -7.16 9.62 4.22
CA ILE A 36 -6.50 10.69 3.49
C ILE A 36 -6.92 10.55 2.02
N ASN A 37 -7.59 11.59 1.52
CA ASN A 37 -8.20 11.59 0.20
C ASN A 37 -7.17 11.80 -0.91
N PRO A 38 -7.44 11.31 -2.13
CA PRO A 38 -6.62 11.61 -3.29
C PRO A 38 -6.68 13.10 -3.64
N ILE A 39 -5.65 13.60 -4.32
CA ILE A 39 -5.70 14.89 -5.02
C ILE A 39 -6.73 14.76 -6.13
N GLN A 40 -7.88 15.43 -5.97
CA GLN A 40 -9.05 15.21 -6.83
C GLN A 40 -8.75 15.44 -8.32
N LYS A 41 -7.99 16.49 -8.64
CA LYS A 41 -7.59 16.79 -10.03
C LYS A 41 -6.85 15.62 -10.69
N ASP A 42 -5.94 14.98 -9.98
CA ASP A 42 -5.13 13.87 -10.50
C ASP A 42 -5.97 12.59 -10.63
N LEU A 43 -6.95 12.41 -9.75
CA LEU A 43 -7.92 11.32 -9.85
C LEU A 43 -8.82 11.49 -11.07
N ASP A 44 -9.40 12.68 -11.25
CA ASP A 44 -10.29 13.00 -12.37
C ASP A 44 -9.57 12.80 -13.72
N GLU A 45 -8.29 13.16 -13.83
CA GLU A 45 -7.48 12.89 -15.03
C GLU A 45 -7.51 11.41 -15.44
N ILE A 46 -7.48 10.48 -14.48
CA ILE A 46 -7.49 9.04 -14.77
C ILE A 46 -8.91 8.53 -15.02
N LEU A 47 -9.90 9.03 -14.29
CA LEU A 47 -11.29 8.60 -14.44
C LEU A 47 -11.92 9.07 -15.77
N ASP A 48 -11.53 10.25 -16.25
CA ASP A 48 -12.04 10.83 -17.50
C ASP A 48 -11.30 10.33 -18.75
N ASP A 49 -10.14 9.68 -18.59
CA ASP A 49 -9.37 9.15 -19.71
C ASP A 49 -9.99 7.86 -20.28
N LYS A 50 -10.59 8.01 -21.46
CA LYS A 50 -11.26 6.94 -22.22
C LYS A 50 -10.34 5.81 -22.71
N SER A 51 -9.02 5.97 -22.61
CA SER A 51 -8.05 4.90 -22.90
C SER A 51 -7.98 3.86 -21.78
N PHE A 52 -8.45 4.20 -20.57
CA PHE A 52 -8.52 3.28 -19.45
C PHE A 52 -9.91 2.66 -19.27
N VAL A 53 -9.90 1.49 -18.64
CA VAL A 53 -11.05 0.90 -17.97
C VAL A 53 -10.72 0.91 -16.48
N VAL A 54 -11.51 1.68 -15.71
CA VAL A 54 -11.43 1.75 -14.25
C VAL A 54 -12.69 1.14 -13.67
N GLU A 55 -12.55 0.07 -12.89
CA GLU A 55 -13.67 -0.59 -12.20
C GLU A 55 -13.44 -0.47 -10.70
N ASP A 56 -14.25 0.34 -10.00
CA ASP A 56 -14.20 0.47 -8.54
C ASP A 56 -15.12 -0.58 -7.90
N LYS A 57 -14.53 -1.70 -7.45
CA LYS A 57 -15.25 -2.78 -6.76
C LYS A 57 -15.20 -2.54 -5.25
N ASN A 58 -15.93 -3.35 -4.49
CA ASN A 58 -15.97 -3.19 -3.03
C ASN A 58 -14.59 -3.42 -2.40
N GLU A 59 -13.89 -4.48 -2.81
CA GLU A 59 -12.65 -4.95 -2.17
C GLU A 59 -11.38 -4.50 -2.92
N TYR A 60 -11.49 -4.04 -4.16
CA TYR A 60 -10.34 -3.55 -4.94
C TYR A 60 -10.77 -2.69 -6.13
N ILE A 61 -9.82 -1.94 -6.68
CA ILE A 61 -10.00 -1.16 -7.92
C ILE A 61 -9.22 -1.84 -9.04
N VAL A 62 -9.83 -1.98 -10.22
CA VAL A 62 -9.15 -2.43 -11.43
C VAL A 62 -8.79 -1.21 -12.28
N LEU A 63 -7.56 -1.14 -12.76
CA LEU A 63 -7.11 -0.18 -13.76
C LEU A 63 -6.36 -0.92 -14.87
N LYS A 64 -6.89 -0.86 -16.09
CA LYS A 64 -6.27 -1.48 -17.28
C LYS A 64 -6.44 -0.57 -18.49
N ASN A 65 -5.53 -0.65 -19.44
CA ASN A 65 -5.75 -0.09 -20.77
C ASN A 65 -6.92 -0.84 -21.45
N LYS A 66 -7.83 -0.12 -22.13
CA LYS A 66 -8.97 -0.71 -22.83
C LYS A 66 -8.57 -1.79 -23.84
N ASN A 67 -7.41 -1.61 -24.47
CA ASN A 67 -6.86 -2.55 -25.45
C ASN A 67 -5.82 -3.50 -24.84
N ASN A 68 -5.84 -3.71 -23.52
CA ASN A 68 -4.87 -4.56 -22.85
C ASN A 68 -5.06 -6.04 -23.24
N THR A 69 -4.09 -6.60 -23.96
CA THR A 69 -4.01 -8.02 -24.32
C THR A 69 -3.07 -8.83 -23.41
N ARG A 70 -2.24 -8.15 -22.59
CA ARG A 70 -1.24 -8.80 -21.73
C ARG A 70 -1.93 -9.44 -20.52
N LYS A 71 -1.58 -10.70 -20.24
CA LYS A 71 -2.10 -11.46 -19.10
C LYS A 71 -1.20 -11.38 -17.87
N VAL A 72 -0.74 -10.17 -17.56
CA VAL A 72 0.12 -9.88 -16.40
C VAL A 72 -0.53 -8.83 -15.53
N GLY A 73 -0.60 -9.08 -14.22
CA GLY A 73 -1.22 -8.21 -13.23
C GLY A 73 -0.24 -7.77 -12.14
N LEU A 74 -0.41 -6.54 -11.66
CA LEU A 74 0.21 -6.04 -10.43
C LEU A 74 -0.88 -5.76 -9.40
N ILE A 75 -0.82 -6.48 -8.29
CA ILE A 75 -1.61 -6.20 -7.09
C ILE A 75 -0.86 -5.15 -6.27
N PHE A 76 -1.53 -4.08 -5.85
CA PHE A 76 -0.93 -3.00 -5.10
C PHE A 76 -1.72 -2.72 -3.81
N TYR A 77 -1.03 -2.76 -2.67
CA TYR A 77 -1.62 -2.48 -1.37
C TYR A 77 -1.35 -1.02 -0.97
N PRO A 78 -2.40 -0.27 -0.58
CA PRO A 78 -2.27 1.14 -0.21
C PRO A 78 -1.57 1.33 1.13
N GLY A 79 -1.05 2.54 1.34
CA GLY A 79 -0.52 2.98 2.63
C GLY A 79 -1.60 3.07 3.71
N ALA A 80 -1.17 3.09 4.97
CA ALA A 80 -2.08 3.17 6.11
C ALA A 80 -2.96 4.42 6.02
N LYS A 81 -4.28 4.23 6.11
CA LYS A 81 -5.28 5.30 6.12
C LYS A 81 -5.34 6.11 4.81
N VAL A 82 -4.72 5.66 3.72
CA VAL A 82 -4.78 6.32 2.41
C VAL A 82 -5.89 5.69 1.59
N ASP A 83 -6.71 6.53 0.94
CA ASP A 83 -7.70 6.04 -0.03
C ASP A 83 -7.00 5.33 -1.20
N SER A 84 -7.44 4.12 -1.54
CA SER A 84 -6.86 3.31 -2.63
C SER A 84 -6.82 4.05 -3.98
N ARG A 85 -7.75 4.98 -4.23
CA ARG A 85 -7.80 5.80 -5.45
C ARG A 85 -6.59 6.73 -5.58
N ALA A 86 -5.91 7.08 -4.50
CA ALA A 86 -4.71 7.91 -4.52
C ALA A 86 -3.53 7.29 -5.29
N TYR A 87 -3.58 5.99 -5.58
CA TYR A 87 -2.53 5.32 -6.35
C TYR A 87 -2.83 5.21 -7.84
N LEU A 88 -4.05 5.55 -8.29
CA LEU A 88 -4.46 5.45 -9.69
C LEU A 88 -3.58 6.31 -10.60
N TYR A 89 -3.35 7.57 -10.21
CA TYR A 89 -2.53 8.48 -11.00
C TYR A 89 -1.10 7.98 -11.20
N LYS A 90 -0.40 7.58 -10.13
CA LYS A 90 0.96 7.01 -10.24
C LYS A 90 1.00 5.76 -11.10
N LEU A 91 0.13 4.80 -10.83
CA LEU A 91 0.20 3.46 -11.43
C LEU A 91 -0.39 3.40 -12.84
N SER A 92 -1.22 4.37 -13.25
CA SER A 92 -1.82 4.43 -14.59
C SER A 92 -0.81 4.40 -15.73
N SER A 93 0.40 4.94 -15.54
CA SER A 93 1.43 4.89 -16.57
C SER A 93 1.95 3.46 -16.82
N LEU A 94 1.92 2.58 -15.82
CA LEU A 94 2.23 1.15 -16.01
C LEU A 94 1.18 0.48 -16.90
N ALA A 95 -0.11 0.81 -16.70
CA ALA A 95 -1.19 0.34 -17.54
C ALA A 95 -1.09 0.90 -18.97
N ARG A 96 -0.80 2.19 -19.12
CA ARG A 96 -0.76 2.88 -20.42
C ARG A 96 0.44 2.44 -21.27
N GLN A 97 1.64 2.50 -20.71
CA GLN A 97 2.88 2.32 -21.47
C GLN A 97 3.29 0.85 -21.62
N TYR A 98 2.90 0.00 -20.66
CA TYR A 98 3.41 -1.37 -20.58
C TYR A 98 2.32 -2.43 -20.50
N ASN A 99 1.05 -2.02 -20.71
CA ASN A 99 -0.12 -2.89 -20.72
C ASN A 99 -0.20 -3.78 -19.46
N LEU A 100 0.25 -3.28 -18.31
CA LEU A 100 0.14 -4.01 -17.05
C LEU A 100 -1.25 -3.77 -16.44
N ALA A 101 -2.00 -4.83 -16.14
CA ALA A 101 -3.26 -4.66 -15.41
C ALA A 101 -2.95 -4.38 -13.94
N ILE A 102 -3.52 -3.32 -13.38
CA ILE A 102 -3.28 -2.88 -12.01
C ILE A 102 -4.52 -3.17 -11.17
N TYR A 103 -4.30 -3.73 -9.97
CA TYR A 103 -5.33 -4.07 -9.02
C TYR A 103 -4.99 -3.48 -7.65
N ILE A 104 -5.71 -2.46 -7.23
CA ILE A 104 -5.41 -1.75 -5.98
C ILE A 104 -6.35 -2.24 -4.89
N ALA A 105 -5.83 -2.87 -3.84
CA ALA A 105 -6.65 -3.41 -2.76
C ALA A 105 -7.36 -2.28 -1.97
N LYS A 106 -8.57 -2.56 -1.47
CA LYS A 106 -9.35 -1.69 -0.58
C LYS A 106 -9.53 -2.40 0.77
N PRO A 107 -8.48 -2.43 1.61
CA PRO A 107 -8.58 -3.06 2.91
C PRO A 107 -9.59 -2.33 3.81
N ALA A 108 -10.27 -3.06 4.68
CA ALA A 108 -11.20 -2.49 5.65
C ALA A 108 -10.52 -1.39 6.50
N LEU A 109 -11.26 -0.32 6.79
CA LEU A 109 -10.76 0.85 7.53
C LEU A 109 -9.49 1.49 6.91
N HIS A 110 -9.17 1.19 5.65
CA HIS A 110 -7.98 1.68 4.96
C HIS A 110 -6.64 1.19 5.55
N TYR A 111 -6.61 0.04 6.23
CA TYR A 111 -5.37 -0.54 6.78
C TYR A 111 -5.08 -1.92 6.21
N ALA A 112 -4.01 -2.07 5.44
CA ALA A 112 -3.68 -3.34 4.78
C ALA A 112 -3.54 -4.56 5.73
N PHE A 113 -3.24 -4.35 7.02
CA PHE A 113 -3.17 -5.46 7.99
C PHE A 113 -4.54 -6.09 8.28
N THR A 114 -5.65 -5.40 8.03
CA THR A 114 -6.99 -5.96 8.22
C THR A 114 -7.37 -6.93 7.11
N ASP A 115 -6.65 -6.89 5.99
CA ASP A 115 -6.90 -7.75 4.84
C ASP A 115 -5.60 -8.13 4.11
N ILE A 116 -4.69 -8.78 4.85
CA ILE A 116 -3.43 -9.28 4.28
C ILE A 116 -3.70 -10.23 3.10
N ASN A 117 -4.80 -11.00 3.17
CA ASN A 117 -5.18 -12.00 2.17
C ASN A 117 -6.04 -11.45 1.02
N GLY A 118 -6.31 -10.13 0.95
CA GLY A 118 -7.17 -9.54 -0.09
C GLY A 118 -6.71 -9.83 -1.52
N ALA A 119 -5.39 -9.99 -1.71
CA ALA A 119 -4.78 -10.42 -2.96
C ALA A 119 -5.31 -11.79 -3.45
N LYS A 120 -5.74 -12.69 -2.57
CA LYS A 120 -6.33 -13.97 -2.97
C LYS A 120 -7.62 -13.76 -3.78
N LYS A 121 -8.52 -12.91 -3.27
CA LYS A 121 -9.76 -12.58 -3.97
C LYS A 121 -9.48 -11.93 -5.34
N ILE A 122 -8.49 -11.03 -5.40
CA ILE A 122 -8.07 -10.41 -6.66
C ILE A 122 -7.60 -11.47 -7.67
N VAL A 123 -6.78 -12.44 -7.24
CA VAL A 123 -6.32 -13.53 -8.13
C VAL A 123 -7.49 -14.41 -8.57
N ASP A 124 -8.36 -14.80 -7.65
CA ASP A 124 -9.50 -15.68 -7.92
C ASP A 124 -10.52 -15.03 -8.89
N ASP A 125 -10.81 -13.74 -8.73
CA ASP A 125 -11.77 -12.98 -9.55
C ASP A 125 -11.23 -12.64 -10.96
N ASN A 126 -9.93 -12.82 -11.22
CA ASN A 126 -9.28 -12.42 -12.49
C ASN A 126 -8.46 -13.57 -13.09
N SER A 127 -9.11 -14.72 -13.34
CA SER A 127 -8.49 -15.96 -13.85
C SER A 127 -7.84 -15.85 -15.23
N ASP A 128 -8.11 -14.77 -15.97
CA ASP A 128 -7.51 -14.52 -17.27
C ASP A 128 -6.05 -14.05 -17.15
N ILE A 129 -5.65 -13.45 -16.02
CA ILE A 129 -4.27 -13.11 -15.70
C ILE A 129 -3.47 -14.38 -15.38
N LYS A 130 -2.30 -14.52 -16.00
CA LYS A 130 -1.43 -15.71 -15.90
C LYS A 130 -0.19 -15.50 -15.05
N SER A 131 0.27 -14.26 -14.94
CA SER A 131 1.43 -13.91 -14.13
C SER A 131 1.12 -12.73 -13.22
N TRP A 132 1.53 -12.85 -11.96
CA TRP A 132 1.23 -11.86 -10.93
C TRP A 132 2.51 -11.32 -10.30
N ALA A 133 2.53 -10.01 -10.12
CA ALA A 133 3.36 -9.31 -9.15
C ALA A 133 2.47 -8.77 -8.03
N ILE A 134 3.05 -8.59 -6.85
CA ILE A 134 2.40 -7.89 -5.75
C ILE A 134 3.35 -6.80 -5.23
N GLY A 135 2.78 -5.72 -4.72
CA GLY A 135 3.54 -4.68 -4.08
C GLY A 135 2.65 -3.81 -3.21
N GLY A 136 3.25 -2.76 -2.68
CA GLY A 136 2.50 -1.78 -1.92
C GLY A 136 3.36 -0.64 -1.41
N HIS A 137 2.66 0.35 -0.88
CA HIS A 137 3.26 1.53 -0.28
C HIS A 137 3.25 1.42 1.25
N SER A 138 4.35 1.77 1.92
CA SER A 138 4.40 1.87 3.38
C SER A 138 3.91 0.58 4.08
N LEU A 139 2.91 0.70 4.98
CA LEU A 139 2.23 -0.45 5.59
C LEU A 139 1.73 -1.47 4.54
N GLY A 140 1.17 -1.01 3.42
CA GLY A 140 0.71 -1.88 2.34
C GLY A 140 1.83 -2.73 1.75
N GLY A 141 3.03 -2.14 1.58
CA GLY A 141 4.21 -2.88 1.13
C GLY A 141 4.66 -3.95 2.12
N ALA A 142 4.64 -3.63 3.42
CA ALA A 142 4.93 -4.62 4.47
C ALA A 142 3.94 -5.79 4.42
N MET A 143 2.64 -5.51 4.25
CA MET A 143 1.59 -6.54 4.17
C MET A 143 1.65 -7.35 2.87
N ALA A 144 2.03 -6.72 1.75
CA ALA A 144 2.33 -7.42 0.51
C ALA A 144 3.47 -8.44 0.70
N CYS A 145 4.49 -8.09 1.49
CA CYS A 145 5.56 -9.03 1.81
C CYS A 145 5.09 -10.19 2.70
N THR A 146 4.29 -9.90 3.73
CA THR A 146 3.68 -10.95 4.56
C THR A 146 2.82 -11.90 3.73
N TYR A 147 2.03 -11.37 2.80
CA TYR A 147 1.22 -12.18 1.91
C TYR A 147 2.08 -13.07 1.00
N ILE A 148 3.05 -12.50 0.28
CA ILE A 148 3.81 -13.23 -0.77
C ILE A 148 4.69 -14.36 -0.21
N LYS A 149 5.07 -14.28 1.07
CA LYS A 149 5.92 -15.27 1.76
C LYS A 149 5.48 -16.71 1.50
N ASN A 150 4.17 -16.97 1.55
CA ASN A 150 3.59 -18.31 1.42
C ASN A 150 2.93 -18.56 0.04
N GLN A 151 3.15 -17.71 -0.96
CA GLN A 151 2.50 -17.82 -2.27
C GLN A 151 3.44 -18.41 -3.31
N ASN A 152 3.16 -19.57 -3.88
CA ASN A 152 4.04 -20.13 -4.91
C ASN A 152 3.90 -19.47 -6.29
N THR A 153 2.73 -18.88 -6.58
CA THR A 153 2.37 -18.36 -7.91
C THR A 153 2.79 -16.91 -8.16
N ILE A 154 3.06 -16.14 -7.11
CA ILE A 154 3.49 -14.73 -7.19
C ILE A 154 4.98 -14.67 -6.88
N LYS A 155 5.81 -14.26 -7.85
CA LYS A 155 7.28 -14.27 -7.71
C LYS A 155 7.91 -12.90 -7.52
N TYR A 156 7.18 -11.83 -7.84
CA TYR A 156 7.69 -10.47 -7.86
C TYR A 156 7.06 -9.67 -6.74
N LEU A 157 7.91 -9.07 -5.88
CA LEU A 157 7.51 -8.15 -4.83
C LEU A 157 8.06 -6.75 -5.11
N VAL A 158 7.19 -5.73 -5.09
CA VAL A 158 7.55 -4.31 -5.22
C VAL A 158 7.24 -3.57 -3.93
N LEU A 159 8.26 -3.13 -3.21
CA LEU A 159 8.16 -2.34 -2.00
C LEU A 159 8.43 -0.86 -2.35
N VAL A 160 7.47 0.04 -2.09
CA VAL A 160 7.64 1.49 -2.30
C VAL A 160 7.52 2.18 -0.94
N GLY A 161 8.59 2.85 -0.50
CA GLY A 161 8.64 3.45 0.84
C GLY A 161 8.27 2.42 1.92
N ALA A 162 8.76 1.18 1.80
CA ALA A 162 8.36 0.06 2.64
C ALA A 162 9.53 -0.91 2.85
N TYR A 163 9.40 -1.77 3.86
CA TYR A 163 10.35 -2.83 4.17
C TYR A 163 9.62 -4.12 4.56
N CYS A 164 10.29 -5.26 4.39
CA CYS A 164 9.72 -6.55 4.76
C CYS A 164 10.10 -6.95 6.19
N ILE A 165 9.10 -7.13 7.05
CA ILE A 165 9.30 -7.61 8.42
C ILE A 165 9.48 -9.13 8.45
N ASP A 166 8.78 -9.85 7.58
CA ASP A 166 8.90 -11.29 7.43
C ASP A 166 10.20 -11.70 6.74
N ASP A 167 10.86 -12.74 7.22
CA ASP A 167 12.01 -13.31 6.52
C ASP A 167 11.54 -14.10 5.28
N ILE A 168 11.91 -13.57 4.11
CA ILE A 168 11.76 -14.22 2.79
C ILE A 168 13.13 -14.44 2.12
N SER A 169 14.24 -14.31 2.85
CA SER A 169 15.61 -14.36 2.31
C SER A 169 15.96 -15.68 1.63
N LYS A 170 15.35 -16.79 2.08
CA LYS A 170 15.55 -18.15 1.56
C LYS A 170 14.57 -18.54 0.44
N THR A 171 13.76 -17.59 -0.03
CA THR A 171 12.79 -17.84 -1.10
C THR A 171 13.38 -17.51 -2.47
N ASP A 172 12.72 -17.95 -3.53
CA ASP A 172 13.05 -17.60 -4.92
C ASP A 172 12.36 -16.31 -5.39
N LYS A 173 11.85 -15.48 -4.47
CA LYS A 173 11.21 -14.22 -4.82
C LYS A 173 12.23 -13.26 -5.42
N LYS A 174 11.78 -12.48 -6.39
CA LYS A 174 12.48 -11.28 -6.85
C LYS A 174 11.88 -10.10 -6.11
N VAL A 175 12.71 -9.27 -5.51
CA VAL A 175 12.25 -8.12 -4.71
C VAL A 175 12.88 -6.85 -5.26
N LEU A 176 12.03 -5.83 -5.43
CA LEU A 176 12.44 -4.46 -5.70
C LEU A 176 12.04 -3.59 -4.52
N SER A 177 13.00 -2.91 -3.91
CA SER A 177 12.81 -1.96 -2.82
C SER A 177 13.12 -0.55 -3.32
N ILE A 178 12.08 0.27 -3.42
CA ILE A 178 12.17 1.67 -3.87
C ILE A 178 11.94 2.57 -2.65
N LYS A 179 12.80 3.56 -2.46
CA LYS A 179 12.60 4.63 -1.46
C LYS A 179 12.82 6.01 -2.08
N GLY A 180 12.28 7.03 -1.44
CA GLY A 180 12.66 8.42 -1.71
C GLY A 180 13.90 8.83 -0.92
N SER A 181 14.72 9.74 -1.44
CA SER A 181 15.85 10.30 -0.65
C SER A 181 15.38 11.29 0.43
N GLU A 182 14.16 11.81 0.31
CA GLU A 182 13.52 12.66 1.31
C GLU A 182 12.43 11.90 2.09
N ASP A 183 12.38 10.57 2.02
CA ASP A 183 11.41 9.78 2.79
C ASP A 183 11.70 9.90 4.30
N GLY A 184 10.80 10.59 5.02
CA GLY A 184 10.92 10.83 6.46
C GLY A 184 10.46 9.65 7.33
N LEU A 185 9.74 8.69 6.74
CA LEU A 185 9.11 7.58 7.48
C LEU A 185 9.91 6.28 7.33
N VAL A 186 10.40 5.98 6.13
CA VAL A 186 11.23 4.82 5.81
C VAL A 186 12.64 5.29 5.49
N THR A 187 13.43 5.38 6.57
CA THR A 187 14.83 5.81 6.53
C THR A 187 15.78 4.72 6.06
N ASP A 188 17.00 5.11 5.66
CA ASP A 188 18.09 4.18 5.33
C ASP A 188 18.33 3.15 6.44
N MET A 189 18.33 3.59 7.70
CA MET A 189 18.47 2.70 8.85
C MET A 189 17.40 1.59 8.90
N LYS A 190 16.15 1.89 8.53
CA LYS A 190 15.10 0.86 8.46
C LYS A 190 15.34 -0.09 7.29
N ILE A 191 15.70 0.43 6.12
CA ILE A 191 16.01 -0.40 4.95
C ILE A 191 17.19 -1.33 5.25
N ASP A 192 18.29 -0.81 5.79
CA ASP A 192 19.48 -1.60 6.16
C ASP A 192 19.15 -2.66 7.20
N LYS A 193 18.36 -2.31 8.23
CA LYS A 193 17.92 -3.26 9.26
C LYS A 193 17.14 -4.44 8.69
N TYR A 194 16.23 -4.18 7.74
CA TYR A 194 15.32 -5.22 7.21
C TYR A 194 15.80 -5.84 5.90
N LYS A 195 16.89 -5.34 5.29
CA LYS A 195 17.49 -5.92 4.08
C LYS A 195 17.88 -7.39 4.25
N ILE A 196 18.24 -7.82 5.47
CA ILE A 196 18.56 -9.22 5.78
C ILE A 196 17.38 -10.17 5.57
N ASN A 197 16.14 -9.67 5.61
CA ASN A 197 14.93 -10.47 5.38
C ASN A 197 14.65 -10.69 3.89
N LEU A 198 15.41 -10.07 2.99
CA LEU A 198 15.17 -10.13 1.55
C LEU A 198 16.14 -11.11 0.89
N PRO A 199 15.75 -11.72 -0.25
CA PRO A 199 16.65 -12.53 -1.06
C PRO A 199 17.91 -11.74 -1.45
N SER A 200 19.04 -12.43 -1.61
CA SER A 200 20.32 -11.80 -1.96
C SER A 200 20.32 -11.08 -3.30
N ASN A 201 19.39 -11.41 -4.19
CA ASN A 201 19.16 -10.76 -5.48
C ASN A 201 18.16 -9.58 -5.42
N ALA A 202 17.76 -9.13 -4.23
CA ALA A 202 16.89 -7.97 -4.07
C ALA A 202 17.56 -6.70 -4.63
N GLN A 203 16.79 -5.92 -5.40
CA GLN A 203 17.22 -4.66 -6.00
C GLN A 203 16.78 -3.49 -5.12
N PHE A 204 17.65 -2.50 -4.94
CA PHE A 204 17.39 -1.31 -4.12
C PHE A 204 17.56 -0.07 -4.99
N GLU A 205 16.53 0.76 -5.02
CA GLU A 205 16.48 1.98 -5.84
C GLU A 205 16.08 3.17 -4.97
N THR A 206 16.77 4.29 -5.17
CA THR A 206 16.44 5.56 -4.54
C THR A 206 15.98 6.55 -5.61
N ILE A 207 14.84 7.20 -5.37
CA ILE A 207 14.34 8.30 -6.20
C ILE A 207 14.72 9.62 -5.53
N GLU A 208 15.62 10.36 -6.17
CA GLU A 208 16.11 11.62 -5.63
C GLU A 208 15.02 12.68 -5.51
N GLY A 209 14.94 13.31 -4.34
CA GLY A 209 13.97 14.35 -4.02
C GLY A 209 12.54 13.85 -3.79
N MET A 210 12.28 12.55 -3.92
CA MET A 210 11.00 11.96 -3.58
C MET A 210 10.86 11.86 -2.04
N ASN A 211 9.72 12.26 -1.50
CA ASN A 211 9.35 11.96 -0.11
C ASN A 211 8.43 10.72 -0.03
N HIS A 212 8.02 10.32 1.17
CA HIS A 212 7.17 9.15 1.37
C HIS A 212 5.82 9.30 0.66
N ALA A 213 5.17 10.45 0.84
CA ALA A 213 3.80 10.67 0.37
C ALA A 213 3.68 10.66 -1.16
N GLN A 214 4.73 11.07 -1.89
CA GLN A 214 4.78 11.03 -3.35
C GLN A 214 4.74 9.63 -3.96
N ALA A 215 4.72 8.55 -3.16
CA ALA A 215 4.39 7.21 -3.66
C ALA A 215 2.91 7.08 -4.07
N GLY A 216 2.04 7.94 -3.52
CA GLY A 216 0.67 8.16 -3.97
C GLY A 216 0.43 9.63 -4.32
N ASN A 217 -0.82 9.97 -4.67
CA ASN A 217 -1.28 11.33 -4.96
C ASN A 217 -2.34 11.73 -3.93
N TYR A 218 -1.91 11.98 -2.69
CA TYR A 218 -2.80 12.36 -1.58
C TYR A 218 -2.32 13.59 -0.79
N GLY A 219 -1.32 14.30 -1.30
CA GLY A 219 -0.73 15.49 -0.67
C GLY A 219 0.24 15.15 0.46
N ASP A 220 0.58 16.18 1.26
CA ASP A 220 1.58 16.07 2.32
C ASP A 220 1.13 15.16 3.47
N GLN A 221 2.10 14.53 4.12
CA GLN A 221 1.87 13.61 5.24
C GLN A 221 2.61 14.07 6.49
N ILE A 222 1.91 14.05 7.64
CA ILE A 222 2.52 14.35 8.94
C ILE A 222 3.64 13.33 9.23
N GLY A 223 4.82 13.84 9.59
CA GLY A 223 6.00 13.03 9.89
C GLY A 223 6.86 12.68 8.68
N ASP A 224 6.46 13.11 7.49
CA ASP A 224 7.28 13.05 6.27
C ASP A 224 8.10 14.34 6.09
N ASN A 225 9.13 14.29 5.26
CA ASN A 225 9.83 15.50 4.84
C ASN A 225 9.13 16.13 3.63
N LEU A 226 9.48 17.38 3.32
CA LEU A 226 9.05 18.03 2.09
C LEU A 226 9.74 17.39 0.89
N ALA A 227 8.95 17.06 -0.13
CA ALA A 227 9.50 16.64 -1.42
C ALA A 227 10.36 17.76 -2.03
N LYS A 228 11.49 17.37 -2.62
CA LYS A 228 12.36 18.26 -3.42
C LYS A 228 12.23 18.02 -4.91
N SER A 229 11.46 17.01 -5.31
CA SER A 229 11.17 16.65 -6.70
C SER A 229 9.72 16.95 -7.06
N SER A 230 9.45 17.14 -8.35
CA SER A 230 8.08 17.31 -8.84
C SER A 230 7.32 15.98 -8.87
N ASP A 231 6.00 16.04 -8.71
CA ASP A 231 5.13 14.87 -8.73
C ASP A 231 5.26 14.07 -10.04
N THR A 232 5.36 14.78 -11.16
CA THR A 232 5.54 14.22 -12.51
C THR A 232 6.88 13.50 -12.64
N PHE A 233 7.98 14.09 -12.14
CA PHE A 233 9.29 13.44 -12.15
C PHE A 233 9.25 12.14 -11.36
N THR A 234 8.72 12.18 -10.13
CA THR A 234 8.57 10.99 -9.28
C THR A 234 7.73 9.92 -9.95
N ARG A 235 6.58 10.30 -10.54
CA ARG A 235 5.70 9.37 -11.28
C ARG A 235 6.47 8.66 -12.40
N LEU A 236 7.16 9.40 -13.26
CA LEU A 236 7.89 8.82 -14.39
C LEU A 236 9.03 7.91 -13.92
N ARG A 237 9.79 8.33 -12.90
CA ARG A 237 10.90 7.53 -12.38
C ARG A 237 10.43 6.25 -11.69
N LEU A 238 9.41 6.35 -10.83
CA LEU A 238 8.80 5.21 -10.15
C LEU A 238 8.29 4.17 -11.16
N VAL A 239 7.53 4.62 -12.16
CA VAL A 239 6.96 3.77 -13.20
C VAL A 239 8.06 3.10 -14.03
N GLY A 240 9.10 3.85 -14.42
CA GLY A 240 10.21 3.31 -15.19
C GLY A 240 10.99 2.23 -14.44
N ILE A 241 11.26 2.46 -13.15
CA ILE A 241 11.93 1.49 -12.26
C ILE A 241 11.09 0.21 -12.12
N ILE A 242 9.81 0.34 -11.76
CA ILE A 242 8.91 -0.82 -11.59
C ILE A 242 8.80 -1.61 -12.89
N ASN A 243 8.64 -0.95 -14.03
CA ASN A 243 8.55 -1.63 -15.30
C ASN A 243 9.84 -2.38 -15.66
N ASN A 244 11.01 -1.77 -15.48
CA ASN A 244 12.28 -2.43 -15.77
C ASN A 244 12.47 -3.70 -14.94
N PHE A 245 11.98 -3.71 -13.70
CA PHE A 245 12.01 -4.88 -12.83
C PHE A 245 11.01 -5.97 -13.22
N LEU A 246 9.85 -5.60 -13.76
CA LEU A 246 8.75 -6.51 -14.16
C LEU A 246 8.81 -6.95 -15.64
N LYS A 247 9.85 -6.55 -16.38
CA LYS A 247 10.16 -7.09 -17.71
C LYS A 247 10.66 -8.53 -17.60
#